data_AF-A0AA88XXL5-F1
#
_entry.id   AF-A0AA88XXL5-F1
#
_cell.length_a   1.000
_cell.length_b   1.000
_cell.length_c   1.000
_cell.angle_alpha   90.00
_cell.angle_beta   90.00
_cell.angle_gamma   90.00
#
_symmetry.space_group_name_H-M   'P 1'
#
loop_
_entity.id
_entity.type
_entity.pdbx_description
1 polymer ?
#
loop_
_entity_poly.entity_id
_entity_poly.type
_entity_poly.pdbx_seq_one_letter_code
_entity_poly.pdbx_strand_id
1 'polypeptide(L)'
;MLFFRPIEELWSMFEKFNSSQVVAIPPNDPNKVNWYQTNAKHPFYGSGGLNTGVMLMNLTRLRAIGYTSMIENLYKEWNSKIMWGEQDLHNIWLHYHPENLYLVPCEWNYRDAHCIHGNVCEGAEKNGIHVLHGVCQRLVTPGKSPELFAVNNAFKMVIICL
;
A
#
# COMPACT_ATOMS: atom_id res chain seq x y z
N MET A 1 8.07 -6.69 6.83
CA MET A 1 6.99 -5.91 7.48
C MET A 1 6.94 -6.31 8.93
N LEU A 2 6.49 -5.41 9.81
CA LEU A 2 6.17 -5.72 11.21
C LEU A 2 4.70 -5.42 11.45
N PHE A 3 3.98 -6.35 12.09
CA PHE A 3 2.57 -6.23 12.43
C PHE A 3 2.46 -5.89 13.91
N PHE A 4 1.74 -4.81 14.22
CA PHE A 4 1.46 -4.32 15.57
C PHE A 4 0.00 -4.52 15.98
N ARG A 5 -0.83 -4.96 15.04
CA ARG A 5 -2.23 -5.32 15.24
C ARG A 5 -2.50 -6.71 14.67
N PRO A 6 -3.51 -7.43 15.19
CA PRO A 6 -3.93 -8.72 14.64
C PRO A 6 -4.27 -8.60 13.14
N ILE A 7 -3.85 -9.57 12.35
CA ILE A 7 -4.11 -9.57 10.89
C ILE A 7 -5.61 -9.72 10.59
N GLU A 8 -6.35 -10.29 11.54
CA GLU A 8 -7.80 -10.45 11.50
C GLU A 8 -8.53 -9.11 11.42
N GLU A 9 -8.00 -8.06 12.05
CA GLU A 9 -8.57 -6.71 11.93
C GLU A 9 -8.45 -6.18 10.49
N LEU A 10 -7.34 -6.48 9.79
CA LEU A 10 -7.20 -6.18 8.36
C LEU A 10 -8.17 -7.03 7.54
N TRP A 11 -8.25 -8.34 7.80
CA TRP A 11 -9.12 -9.25 7.07
C TRP A 11 -10.60 -8.88 7.18
N SER A 12 -11.04 -8.40 8.34
CA SER A 12 -12.42 -7.93 8.58
C SER A 12 -12.87 -6.83 7.61
N MET A 13 -11.95 -6.13 6.94
CA MET A 13 -12.28 -5.10 5.97
C MET A 13 -13.00 -5.63 4.73
N PHE A 14 -12.88 -6.93 4.40
CA PHE A 14 -13.68 -7.53 3.33
C PHE A 14 -15.19 -7.39 3.58
N GLU A 15 -15.62 -7.43 4.84
CA GLU A 15 -17.02 -7.26 5.23
C GLU A 15 -17.51 -5.83 5.03
N LYS A 16 -16.59 -4.86 4.91
CA LYS A 16 -16.89 -3.44 4.68
C LYS A 16 -16.97 -3.09 3.19
N PHE A 17 -16.70 -4.03 2.29
CA PHE A 17 -16.78 -3.78 0.85
C PHE A 17 -18.24 -3.54 0.45
N ASN A 18 -18.49 -2.45 -0.26
CA ASN A 18 -19.75 -2.28 -0.96
C ASN A 18 -19.87 -3.27 -2.14
N SER A 19 -20.96 -3.24 -2.90
CA SER A 19 -21.21 -4.17 -3.99
C SER A 19 -20.17 -4.12 -5.13
N SER A 20 -19.53 -2.97 -5.35
CA SER A 20 -18.60 -2.74 -6.47
C SER A 20 -17.14 -2.97 -6.07
N GLN A 21 -16.80 -2.79 -4.79
CA GLN A 21 -15.41 -2.93 -4.32
C GLN A 21 -14.92 -4.37 -4.45
N VAL A 22 -13.72 -4.54 -5.01
CA VAL A 22 -13.09 -5.85 -5.24
C VAL A 22 -11.67 -5.93 -4.67
N VAL A 23 -11.06 -4.78 -4.37
CA VAL A 23 -9.71 -4.67 -3.85
C VAL A 23 -9.65 -3.59 -2.78
N ALA A 24 -8.84 -3.79 -1.75
CA ALA A 24 -8.49 -2.76 -0.80
C ALA A 24 -6.99 -2.48 -0.83
N ILE A 25 -6.61 -1.21 -0.97
CA ILE A 25 -5.22 -0.77 -1.02
C ILE A 25 -5.07 0.52 -0.18
N PRO A 26 -4.01 0.65 0.63
CA PRO A 26 -3.68 1.88 1.33
C PRO A 26 -3.22 3.00 0.37
N PRO A 27 -3.45 4.28 0.72
CA PRO A 27 -2.90 5.40 -0.04
C PRO A 27 -1.37 5.40 0.03
N ASN A 28 -0.75 5.93 -1.01
CA ASN A 28 0.64 6.36 -0.99
C ASN A 28 0.73 7.81 -0.45
N ASP A 29 1.94 8.37 -0.35
CA ASP A 29 2.15 9.73 0.19
C ASP A 29 1.49 10.79 -0.73
N PRO A 30 0.52 11.59 -0.24
CA PRO A 30 -0.16 12.61 -1.05
C PRO A 30 0.67 13.87 -1.30
N ASN A 31 1.90 13.98 -0.78
CA ASN A 31 2.74 15.15 -1.00
C ASN A 31 2.98 15.45 -2.48
N LYS A 32 3.04 16.74 -2.83
CA LYS A 32 3.32 17.19 -4.22
C LYS A 32 4.71 16.79 -4.72
N VAL A 33 5.61 16.44 -3.82
CA VAL A 33 6.96 15.93 -4.13
C VAL A 33 7.02 14.40 -4.25
N ASN A 34 5.88 13.70 -4.07
CA ASN A 34 5.79 12.26 -4.29
C ASN A 34 6.13 11.92 -5.76
N TRP A 35 6.81 10.79 -5.96
CA TRP A 35 7.19 10.26 -7.27
C TRP A 35 6.04 10.24 -8.30
N TYR A 36 4.81 9.89 -7.92
CA TYR A 36 3.66 9.91 -8.82
C TYR A 36 3.34 11.32 -9.32
N GLN A 37 3.42 12.31 -8.44
CA GLN A 37 3.18 13.71 -8.80
C GLN A 37 4.29 14.29 -9.67
N THR A 38 5.55 13.88 -9.47
CA THR A 38 6.71 14.50 -10.12
C THR A 38 7.24 13.74 -11.34
N ASN A 39 7.00 12.43 -11.42
CA ASN A 39 7.69 11.55 -12.38
C ASN A 39 6.77 10.58 -13.13
N ALA A 40 5.58 10.25 -12.63
CA ALA A 40 4.72 9.29 -13.32
C ALA A 40 4.32 9.81 -14.70
N LYS A 41 4.46 8.95 -15.71
CA LYS A 41 4.06 9.22 -17.10
C LYS A 41 2.76 8.51 -17.47
N HIS A 42 2.04 8.03 -16.47
CA HIS A 42 0.80 7.28 -16.58
C HIS A 42 -0.21 7.77 -15.53
N PRO A 43 -1.50 7.53 -15.72
CA PRO A 43 -2.52 7.84 -14.72
C PRO A 43 -2.27 7.09 -13.41
N PHE A 44 -2.68 7.70 -12.30
CA PHE A 44 -2.62 7.07 -10.97
C PHE A 44 -3.82 7.52 -10.14
N TYR A 45 -4.12 6.75 -9.09
CA TYR A 45 -5.29 6.99 -8.26
C TYR A 45 -5.07 8.18 -7.30
N GLY A 46 -6.07 9.06 -7.20
CA GLY A 46 -6.06 10.17 -6.23
C GLY A 46 -4.90 11.16 -6.43
N SER A 47 -4.45 11.78 -5.33
CA SER A 47 -3.35 12.75 -5.35
C SER A 47 -1.96 12.13 -5.17
N GLY A 48 -1.82 11.00 -4.50
CA GLY A 48 -0.51 10.40 -4.19
C GLY A 48 -0.23 9.06 -4.87
N GLY A 49 -1.23 8.49 -5.55
CA GLY A 49 -1.25 7.08 -5.89
C GLY A 49 -1.56 6.18 -4.70
N LEU A 50 -1.46 4.88 -4.94
CA LEU A 50 -1.63 3.79 -3.98
C LEU A 50 -0.31 3.05 -3.76
N ASN A 51 -0.12 2.44 -2.59
CA ASN A 51 1.01 1.57 -2.34
C ASN A 51 0.56 0.12 -2.16
N THR A 52 1.04 -0.77 -3.04
CA THR A 52 0.63 -2.18 -3.08
C THR A 52 1.33 -3.07 -2.05
N GLY A 53 2.09 -2.49 -1.12
CA GLY A 53 2.74 -3.25 -0.05
C GLY A 53 1.77 -4.07 0.79
N VAL A 54 0.56 -3.55 1.01
CA VAL A 54 -0.54 -4.28 1.64
C VAL A 54 -1.76 -4.18 0.74
N MET A 55 -2.36 -5.33 0.42
CA MET A 55 -3.54 -5.40 -0.43
C MET A 55 -4.47 -6.52 0.05
N LEU A 56 -5.78 -6.23 0.05
CA LEU A 56 -6.82 -7.24 0.17
C LEU A 56 -7.46 -7.42 -1.20
N MET A 57 -7.52 -8.64 -1.70
CA MET A 57 -8.04 -8.94 -3.04
C MET A 57 -9.20 -9.91 -2.94
N ASN A 58 -10.42 -9.48 -3.28
CA ASN A 58 -11.57 -10.37 -3.36
C ASN A 58 -11.51 -11.13 -4.70
N LEU A 59 -10.82 -12.27 -4.68
CA LEU A 59 -10.51 -13.03 -5.89
C LEU A 59 -11.77 -13.50 -6.63
N THR A 60 -12.87 -13.75 -5.92
CA THR A 60 -14.14 -14.14 -6.54
C THR A 60 -14.72 -13.01 -7.38
N ARG A 61 -14.75 -11.78 -6.84
CA ARG A 61 -15.23 -10.62 -7.59
C ARG A 61 -14.25 -10.21 -8.71
N LEU A 62 -12.95 -10.29 -8.46
CA LEU A 62 -11.92 -10.02 -9.48
C LEU A 62 -12.05 -10.94 -10.70
N ARG A 63 -12.29 -12.25 -10.48
CA ARG A 63 -12.57 -13.18 -11.58
C ARG A 63 -13.85 -12.80 -12.34
N ALA A 64 -14.90 -12.40 -11.62
CA ALA A 64 -16.18 -12.03 -12.23
C ALA A 64 -16.07 -10.80 -13.15
N ILE A 65 -15.17 -9.86 -12.86
CA ILE A 65 -14.94 -8.67 -13.69
C ILE A 65 -13.85 -8.86 -14.77
N GLY A 66 -13.31 -10.06 -14.94
CA GLY A 66 -12.26 -10.32 -15.92
C GLY A 66 -10.93 -9.61 -15.62
N TYR A 67 -10.60 -9.44 -14.33
CA TYR A 67 -9.45 -8.67 -13.86
C TYR A 67 -8.12 -9.02 -14.55
N THR A 68 -7.83 -10.31 -14.73
CA THR A 68 -6.57 -10.76 -15.34
C THR A 68 -6.37 -10.19 -16.74
N SER A 69 -7.37 -10.33 -17.62
CA SER A 69 -7.29 -9.80 -18.99
C SER A 69 -7.20 -8.28 -19.01
N MET A 70 -7.86 -7.62 -18.06
CA MET A 70 -7.79 -6.16 -17.91
C MET A 70 -6.37 -5.70 -17.58
N ILE A 71 -5.71 -6.31 -16.59
CA ILE A 71 -4.33 -5.97 -16.21
C ILE A 71 -3.33 -6.32 -17.33
N GLU A 72 -3.51 -7.45 -18.03
CA GLU A 72 -2.67 -7.80 -19.17
C GLU A 72 -2.75 -6.76 -20.29
N ASN A 73 -3.94 -6.22 -20.56
CA ASN A 73 -4.13 -5.18 -21.55
C ASN A 73 -3.48 -3.86 -21.10
N LEU A 74 -3.66 -3.46 -19.83
CA LEU A 74 -2.97 -2.31 -19.27
C LEU A 74 -1.45 -2.46 -19.36
N TYR A 75 -0.91 -3.65 -19.07
CA TYR A 75 0.51 -3.90 -19.21
C TYR A 75 0.99 -3.77 -20.66
N LYS A 76 0.25 -4.30 -21.64
CA LYS A 76 0.60 -4.13 -23.07
C LYS A 76 0.63 -2.66 -23.48
N GLU A 77 -0.30 -1.86 -22.99
CA GLU A 77 -0.40 -0.42 -23.30
C GLU A 77 0.67 0.41 -22.59
N TRP A 78 0.94 0.12 -21.32
CA TRP A 78 1.74 0.98 -20.44
C TRP A 78 3.15 0.46 -20.13
N ASN A 79 3.56 -0.72 -20.61
CA ASN A 79 4.85 -1.37 -20.25
C ASN A 79 6.06 -0.43 -20.29
N SER A 80 6.15 0.45 -21.29
CA SER A 80 7.27 1.38 -21.50
C SER A 80 7.32 2.53 -20.49
N LYS A 81 6.23 2.72 -19.73
CA LYS A 81 6.07 3.81 -18.75
C LYS A 81 5.92 3.29 -17.31
N ILE A 82 5.80 1.99 -17.12
CA ILE A 82 5.74 1.34 -15.80
C ILE A 82 7.14 1.32 -15.19
N MET A 83 7.28 1.84 -13.97
CA MET A 83 8.53 1.84 -13.19
C MET A 83 8.41 0.96 -11.94
N TRP A 84 7.26 0.96 -11.27
CA TRP A 84 6.99 0.24 -10.02
C TRP A 84 6.15 -1.03 -10.21
N GLY A 85 6.23 -1.64 -11.39
CA GLY A 85 5.65 -2.95 -11.68
C GLY A 85 4.13 -2.98 -11.48
N GLU A 86 3.68 -3.92 -10.65
CA GLU A 86 2.26 -4.10 -10.38
C GLU A 86 1.63 -2.90 -9.65
N GLN A 87 2.40 -2.13 -8.88
CA GLN A 87 1.89 -0.94 -8.21
C GLN A 87 1.36 0.09 -9.22
N ASP A 88 2.08 0.29 -10.32
CA ASP A 88 1.67 1.21 -11.38
C ASP A 88 0.45 0.68 -12.12
N LEU A 89 0.38 -0.61 -12.39
CA LEU A 89 -0.78 -1.23 -13.04
C LEU A 89 -2.07 -1.06 -12.21
N HIS A 90 -2.00 -1.27 -10.89
CA HIS A 90 -3.16 -1.03 -10.02
C HIS A 90 -3.50 0.45 -9.91
N ASN A 91 -2.51 1.34 -9.89
CA ASN A 91 -2.73 2.78 -9.90
C ASN A 91 -3.43 3.24 -11.18
N ILE A 92 -3.01 2.75 -12.35
CA ILE A 92 -3.64 3.06 -13.64
C ILE A 92 -5.05 2.49 -13.67
N TRP A 93 -5.23 1.23 -13.28
CA TRP A 93 -6.54 0.59 -13.27
C TRP A 93 -7.54 1.35 -12.38
N LEU A 94 -7.15 1.64 -11.14
CA LEU A 94 -8.04 2.27 -10.16
C LEU A 94 -8.20 3.78 -10.38
N HIS A 95 -7.32 4.42 -11.18
CA HIS A 95 -7.59 5.76 -11.70
C HIS A 95 -8.88 5.77 -12.54
N TYR A 96 -9.07 4.77 -13.40
CA TYR A 96 -10.25 4.64 -14.25
C TYR A 96 -11.43 3.95 -13.56
N HIS A 97 -11.17 3.12 -12.55
CA HIS A 97 -12.18 2.35 -11.82
C HIS A 97 -12.10 2.59 -10.29
N PRO A 98 -12.28 3.83 -9.82
CA PRO A 98 -12.18 4.14 -8.39
C PRO A 98 -13.25 3.43 -7.54
N GLU A 99 -14.39 3.05 -8.13
CA GLU A 99 -15.47 2.30 -7.49
C GLU A 99 -15.07 0.89 -7.04
N ASN A 100 -14.04 0.33 -7.68
CA ASN A 100 -13.51 -0.99 -7.37
C ASN A 100 -12.61 -1.00 -6.12
N LEU A 101 -12.22 0.17 -5.62
CA LEU A 101 -11.29 0.33 -4.50
C LEU A 101 -12.02 0.59 -3.18
N TYR A 102 -11.64 -0.17 -2.16
CA TYR A 102 -11.79 0.21 -0.76
C TYR A 102 -10.48 0.81 -0.25
N LEU A 103 -10.50 2.07 0.20
CA LEU A 103 -9.28 2.72 0.67
C LEU A 103 -8.95 2.24 2.09
N VAL A 104 -7.83 1.52 2.23
CA VAL A 104 -7.36 1.05 3.53
C VAL A 104 -6.76 2.22 4.31
N PRO A 105 -7.02 2.36 5.63
CA PRO A 105 -6.35 3.36 6.46
C PRO A 105 -4.82 3.24 6.38
N CYS A 106 -4.12 4.38 6.34
CA CYS A 106 -2.67 4.44 6.11
C CYS A 106 -1.84 3.72 7.18
N GLU A 107 -2.39 3.53 8.38
CA GLU A 107 -1.77 2.82 9.50
C GLU A 107 -1.45 1.36 9.15
N TRP A 108 -2.20 0.77 8.22
CA TRP A 108 -2.02 -0.61 7.74
C TRP A 108 -0.92 -0.76 6.69
N ASN A 109 -0.24 0.32 6.30
CA ASN A 109 0.93 0.29 5.42
C ASN A 109 1.80 1.52 5.66
N TYR A 110 2.16 1.70 6.93
CA TYR A 110 2.92 2.86 7.36
C TYR A 110 4.38 2.74 6.89
N ARG A 111 4.92 3.85 6.35
CA ARG A 111 6.30 3.95 5.85
C ARG A 111 6.94 5.20 6.43
N ASP A 112 8.27 5.19 6.54
CA ASP A 112 9.05 6.37 6.94
C ASP A 112 8.80 7.60 6.06
N ALA A 113 8.55 7.36 4.76
CA ALA A 113 8.14 8.40 3.81
C ALA A 113 6.95 9.25 4.29
N HIS A 114 6.03 8.67 5.08
CA HIS A 114 4.87 9.41 5.60
C HIS A 114 5.21 10.48 6.64
N CYS A 115 6.47 10.57 7.10
CA CYS A 115 6.89 11.59 8.07
C CYS A 115 7.95 12.57 7.54
N ILE A 116 8.52 12.35 6.35
CA ILE A 116 9.66 13.14 5.85
C ILE A 116 9.29 14.62 5.68
N HIS A 117 8.06 14.90 5.27
CA HIS A 117 7.57 16.26 4.97
C HIS A 117 6.41 16.68 5.90
N GLY A 118 6.41 16.17 7.13
CA GLY A 118 5.28 16.23 8.05
C GLY A 118 4.46 14.94 8.00
N ASN A 119 3.71 14.66 9.07
CA ASN A 119 2.92 13.43 9.14
C ASN A 119 1.72 13.49 8.20
N VAL A 120 1.75 12.69 7.12
CA VAL A 120 0.63 12.55 6.18
C VAL A 120 -0.29 11.36 6.51
N CYS A 121 0.00 10.67 7.62
CA CYS A 121 -0.81 9.59 8.16
C CYS A 121 -1.29 9.96 9.58
N GLU A 122 -2.22 10.92 9.66
CA GLU A 122 -2.80 11.41 10.92
C GLU A 122 -3.41 10.27 11.77
N GLY A 123 -3.98 9.25 11.11
CA GLY A 123 -4.51 8.07 11.79
C GLY A 123 -3.47 7.36 12.66
N ALA A 124 -2.19 7.35 12.25
CA ALA A 124 -1.13 6.72 13.01
C ALA A 124 -0.77 7.48 14.30
N GLU A 125 -0.99 8.80 14.37
CA GLU A 125 -0.82 9.56 15.61
C GLU A 125 -1.86 9.18 16.66
N LYS A 126 -3.09 8.92 16.22
CA LYS A 126 -4.21 8.61 17.12
C LYS A 126 -4.30 7.12 17.46
N ASN A 127 -4.13 6.26 16.46
CA ASN A 127 -4.40 4.82 16.55
C ASN A 127 -3.11 3.99 16.67
N GLY A 128 -1.94 4.61 16.47
CA GLY A 128 -0.68 3.92 16.32
C GLY A 128 -0.49 3.32 14.92
N ILE A 129 0.72 2.82 14.66
CA ILE A 129 1.03 2.08 13.44
C ILE A 129 0.46 0.67 13.57
N HIS A 130 -0.27 0.19 12.56
CA HIS A 130 -0.78 -1.19 12.53
C HIS A 130 0.19 -2.13 11.80
N VAL A 131 0.74 -1.68 10.67
CA VAL A 131 1.77 -2.40 9.92
C VAL A 131 2.87 -1.43 9.50
N LEU A 132 4.10 -1.74 9.88
CA LEU A 132 5.29 -1.02 9.47
C LEU A 132 5.93 -1.68 8.25
N HIS A 133 5.95 -0.94 7.15
CA HIS A 133 6.49 -1.35 5.87
C HIS A 133 7.89 -0.74 5.64
N GLY A 134 8.92 -1.56 5.86
CA GLY A 134 10.32 -1.21 5.58
C GLY A 134 10.70 -1.26 4.12
N VAL A 135 10.18 -0.35 3.31
CA VAL A 135 10.49 -0.24 1.87
C VAL A 135 12.00 -0.17 1.62
N CYS A 136 12.47 -0.77 0.53
CA CYS A 136 13.89 -0.80 0.13
C CYS A 136 14.85 -1.36 1.20
N GLN A 137 14.39 -2.36 1.97
CA GLN A 137 15.15 -3.06 3.02
C GLN A 137 15.45 -2.23 4.28
N ARG A 138 14.76 -1.09 4.48
CA ARG A 138 15.01 -0.18 5.61
C ARG A 138 14.88 -0.81 7.01
N LEU A 139 14.06 -1.85 7.17
CA LEU A 139 13.93 -2.58 8.44
C LEU A 139 15.13 -3.48 8.77
N VAL A 140 15.90 -3.90 7.76
CA VAL A 140 16.90 -4.97 7.93
C VAL A 140 18.32 -4.53 7.60
N THR A 141 18.51 -3.40 6.90
CA THR A 141 19.83 -2.85 6.59
C THR A 141 20.23 -1.81 7.65
N PRO A 142 21.30 -2.05 8.43
CA PRO A 142 21.85 -1.05 9.33
C PRO A 142 22.17 0.25 8.58
N GLY A 143 21.86 1.41 9.17
CA GLY A 143 22.18 2.73 8.64
C GLY A 143 21.24 3.28 7.55
N LYS A 144 20.38 2.47 6.91
CA LYS A 144 19.39 2.98 5.93
C LYS A 144 18.27 3.78 6.60
N SER A 145 17.70 3.22 7.67
CA SER A 145 16.77 3.90 8.58
C SER A 145 17.08 3.39 9.99
N PRO A 146 17.97 4.06 10.74
CA PRO A 146 18.39 3.61 12.07
C PRO A 146 17.22 3.30 13.01
N GLU A 147 16.16 4.10 12.94
CA GLU A 147 14.96 3.99 13.77
C GLU A 147 14.19 2.72 13.43
N LEU A 148 13.89 2.49 12.14
CA LEU A 148 13.17 1.30 11.70
C LEU A 148 14.00 0.02 11.96
N PHE A 149 15.31 0.09 11.75
CA PHE A 149 16.23 -1.00 12.04
C PHE A 149 16.23 -1.36 13.54
N ALA A 150 16.26 -0.35 14.42
CA ALA A 150 16.19 -0.55 15.87
C ALA A 150 14.87 -1.21 16.30
N VAL A 151 13.74 -0.74 15.77
CA VAL A 151 12.42 -1.36 16.02
C VAL A 151 12.41 -2.83 15.59
N ASN A 152 12.89 -3.13 14.39
CA ASN A 152 12.96 -4.52 13.90
C ASN A 152 13.85 -5.42 14.78
N ASN A 153 14.97 -4.90 15.26
CA ASN A 153 15.84 -5.68 16.16
C ASN A 153 15.20 -5.91 17.53
N ALA A 154 14.49 -4.91 18.08
CA ALA A 154 13.75 -5.08 19.33
C ALA A 154 12.72 -6.21 19.20
N PHE A 155 11.99 -6.29 18.08
CA PHE A 155 11.04 -7.37 17.80
C PHE A 155 11.72 -8.75 17.69
N LYS A 156 12.92 -8.84 17.09
CA LYS A 156 13.68 -10.10 17.02
C LYS A 156 14.15 -10.60 18.39
N MET A 157 14.36 -9.69 19.35
CA MET A 157 14.76 -10.05 20.72
C MET A 157 13.59 -10.60 21.54
N VAL A 158 12.35 -10.43 21.07
CA VAL A 158 11.18 -11.08 21.66
C VAL A 158 11.13 -12.52 21.15
N ILE A 159 11.75 -13.45 21.89
CA ILE A 159 11.50 -14.88 21.70
C ILE A 159 10.09 -15.15 22.20
N ILE A 160 9.12 -15.19 21.29
CA ILE A 160 7.79 -15.70 21.61
C ILE A 160 7.85 -17.22 21.41
N CYS A 161 8.10 -17.95 22.50
CA CYS A 161 7.72 -19.36 22.53
C CYS A 161 6.18 -19.39 22.64
N LEU A 162 5.50 -19.65 21.52
CA LEU A 162 4.09 -20.05 21.50
C LEU A 162 4.01 -21.57 21.58
#